data_AF-A0A7K0P318-F1
#
_entry.id   AF-A0A7K0P318-F1
#
_cell.length_a   1.000
_cell.length_b   1.000
_cell.length_c   1.000
_cell.angle_alpha   90.00
_cell.angle_beta   90.00
_cell.angle_gamma   90.00
#
_symmetry.space_group_name_H-M   'P 1'
#
loop_
_entity.id
_entity.type
_entity.pdbx_description
1 polymer ?
#
loop_
_entity_poly.entity_id
_entity_poly.type
_entity_poly.pdbx_seq_one_letter_code
_entity_poly.pdbx_strand_id
1 'polypeptide(L)'
;MKFAIERSLETPGAVWRTHDVLAVPQLEEAELLVLVPLRDPRSTAISWSLYNNDEPALSLMRSRIHSYSAWHRQIARYAVSPGVRFLSFDYFTTEPSQALSTKFSAAGIQPRHDHIAGQDVAARLGDDDAAHGVEPRHTHVPSDHRASLRADYEALLDDPKLASQLSSAQALFEALLRRAPQPPAPNSHQADVHQNS
;
A
#
# COMPACT_ATOMS: atom_id res chain seq x y z
N MET A 1 -7.27 -28.33 -1.04
CA MET A 1 -7.88 -27.00 -1.19
C MET A 1 -6.92 -26.20 -2.05
N LYS A 2 -7.19 -26.07 -3.36
CA LYS A 2 -6.34 -25.26 -4.25
C LYS A 2 -6.47 -23.80 -3.79
N PHE A 3 -5.36 -23.14 -3.50
CA PHE A 3 -5.39 -21.73 -3.10
C PHE A 3 -6.05 -20.89 -4.20
N ALA A 4 -6.70 -19.78 -3.83
CA ALA A 4 -7.24 -18.80 -4.79
C ALA A 4 -6.20 -18.39 -5.85
N ILE A 5 -4.90 -18.47 -5.49
CA ILE A 5 -3.72 -18.19 -6.30
C ILE A 5 -3.56 -19.13 -7.52
N GLU A 6 -4.03 -20.39 -7.44
CA GLU A 6 -3.87 -21.35 -8.55
C GLU A 6 -4.88 -21.13 -9.68
N ARG A 7 -6.12 -20.72 -9.37
CA ARG A 7 -7.12 -20.36 -10.40
C ARG A 7 -6.81 -19.03 -11.08
N SER A 8 -6.03 -18.17 -10.43
CA SER A 8 -5.74 -16.80 -10.85
C SER A 8 -4.63 -16.64 -11.88
N LEU A 9 -3.75 -17.65 -12.02
CA LEU A 9 -2.72 -17.68 -13.06
C LEU A 9 -3.33 -17.96 -14.46
N GLU A 10 -4.60 -18.33 -14.51
CA GLU A 10 -5.31 -18.71 -15.74
C GLU A 10 -5.85 -17.49 -16.53
N THR A 11 -5.83 -16.28 -15.95
CA THR A 11 -6.35 -15.05 -16.60
C THR A 11 -5.24 -14.03 -16.87
N PRO A 12 -4.75 -13.90 -18.11
CA PRO A 12 -3.75 -12.90 -18.47
C PRO A 12 -4.17 -11.47 -18.10
N GLY A 13 -3.29 -10.74 -17.41
CA GLY A 13 -3.52 -9.33 -17.03
C GLY A 13 -4.34 -9.11 -15.76
N ALA A 14 -4.75 -10.17 -15.04
CA ALA A 14 -5.42 -10.03 -13.76
C ALA A 14 -4.50 -9.42 -12.68
N VAL A 15 -5.06 -8.57 -11.83
CA VAL A 15 -4.38 -7.93 -10.68
C VAL A 15 -4.96 -8.50 -9.40
N TRP A 16 -4.09 -8.92 -8.48
CA TRP A 16 -4.50 -9.59 -7.25
C TRP A 16 -4.08 -8.79 -6.03
N ARG A 17 -4.92 -8.81 -4.98
CA ARG A 17 -4.64 -8.18 -3.69
C ARG A 17 -4.55 -9.24 -2.60
N THR A 18 -3.50 -9.17 -1.78
CA THR A 18 -3.39 -9.97 -0.56
C THR A 18 -2.69 -9.16 0.53
N HIS A 19 -3.06 -9.41 1.78
CA HIS A 19 -2.34 -8.92 2.95
C HIS A 19 -1.44 -10.00 3.58
N ASP A 20 -1.51 -11.23 3.06
CA ASP A 20 -0.76 -12.38 3.56
C ASP A 20 0.66 -12.39 3.02
N VAL A 21 1.62 -12.19 3.93
CA VAL A 21 3.05 -12.20 3.62
C VAL A 21 3.55 -13.60 3.25
N LEU A 22 2.83 -14.65 3.67
CA LEU A 22 3.17 -16.03 3.36
C LEU A 22 2.82 -16.43 1.93
N ALA A 23 2.08 -15.58 1.21
CA ALA A 23 1.77 -15.77 -0.21
C ALA A 23 2.92 -15.33 -1.14
N VAL A 24 3.89 -14.55 -0.63
CA VAL A 24 4.97 -13.98 -1.46
C VAL A 24 5.83 -15.04 -2.16
N PRO A 25 6.28 -16.12 -1.48
CA PRO A 25 7.07 -17.16 -2.14
C PRO A 25 6.37 -17.78 -3.35
N GLN A 26 5.06 -18.07 -3.24
CA GLN A 26 4.31 -18.68 -4.34
C GLN A 26 4.12 -17.70 -5.51
N LEU A 27 3.98 -16.40 -5.21
CA LEU A 27 3.92 -15.36 -6.25
C LEU A 27 5.26 -15.21 -6.97
N GLU A 28 6.38 -15.32 -6.25
CA GLU A 28 7.73 -15.31 -6.85
C GLU A 28 7.99 -16.56 -7.69
N GLU A 29 7.60 -17.75 -7.22
CA GLU A 29 7.68 -19.01 -7.99
C GLU A 29 6.88 -18.95 -9.29
N ALA A 30 5.78 -18.19 -9.29
CA ALA A 30 4.96 -17.92 -10.47
C ALA A 30 5.49 -16.76 -11.33
N GLU A 31 6.68 -16.23 -11.04
CA GLU A 31 7.33 -15.11 -11.74
C GLU A 31 6.47 -13.83 -11.79
N LEU A 32 5.58 -13.65 -10.79
CA LEU A 32 4.72 -12.47 -10.71
C LEU A 32 5.45 -11.30 -10.03
N LEU A 33 5.25 -10.10 -10.57
CA LEU A 33 5.67 -8.87 -9.91
C LEU A 33 4.77 -8.59 -8.71
N VAL A 34 5.37 -8.50 -7.52
CA VAL A 34 4.68 -8.17 -6.28
C VAL A 34 4.94 -6.70 -5.94
N LEU A 35 3.88 -5.90 -5.95
CA LEU A 35 3.92 -4.50 -5.51
C LEU A 35 3.47 -4.42 -4.05
N VAL A 36 4.32 -3.86 -3.20
CA VAL A 36 4.06 -3.70 -1.77
C VAL A 36 3.95 -2.21 -1.44
N PRO A 37 2.73 -1.65 -1.44
CA PRO A 37 2.52 -0.28 -0.98
C PRO A 37 2.73 -0.19 0.54
N LEU A 38 3.59 0.72 0.96
CA LEU A 38 3.91 1.01 2.34
C LEU A 38 3.31 2.35 2.73
N ARG A 39 2.59 2.37 3.85
CA ARG A 39 2.00 3.57 4.40
C ARG A 39 2.63 3.92 5.75
N ASP A 40 2.67 5.21 6.06
CA ASP A 40 3.07 5.71 7.38
C ASP A 40 2.35 4.95 8.51
N PRO A 41 3.07 4.49 9.56
CA PRO A 41 2.48 3.73 10.66
C PRO A 41 1.33 4.44 11.39
N ARG A 42 1.42 5.76 11.62
CA ARG A 42 0.34 6.52 12.28
C ARG A 42 -0.91 6.50 11.42
N SER A 43 -0.76 6.89 10.17
CA SER A 43 -1.83 6.91 9.16
C SER A 43 -2.46 5.54 8.98
N THR A 44 -1.67 4.47 9.06
CA THR A 44 -2.13 3.08 8.97
C THR A 44 -2.96 2.70 10.18
N ALA A 45 -2.50 2.99 11.40
CA ALA A 45 -3.24 2.69 12.63
C ALA A 45 -4.60 3.41 12.67
N ILE A 46 -4.62 4.70 12.31
CA ILE A 46 -5.86 5.50 12.21
C ILE A 46 -6.77 4.92 11.14
N SER A 47 -6.27 4.72 9.92
CA SER A 47 -7.07 4.23 8.80
C SER A 47 -7.66 2.85 9.07
N TRP A 48 -6.90 1.97 9.73
CA TRP A 48 -7.36 0.63 10.10
C TRP A 48 -8.46 0.70 11.17
N SER A 49 -8.33 1.58 12.16
CA SER A 49 -9.32 1.71 13.23
C SER A 49 -10.60 2.39 12.76
N LEU A 50 -10.49 3.40 11.89
CA LEU A 50 -11.61 4.01 11.19
C LEU A 50 -12.33 3.05 10.24
N TYR A 51 -11.59 2.10 9.63
CA TYR A 51 -12.18 1.08 8.77
C TYR A 51 -13.02 0.07 9.57
N ASN A 52 -12.53 -0.34 10.75
CA ASN A 52 -13.26 -1.27 11.62
C ASN A 52 -14.31 -0.60 12.51
N ASN A 53 -14.41 0.72 12.49
CA ASN A 53 -15.24 1.50 13.42
C ASN A 53 -14.97 1.13 14.89
N ASP A 54 -13.68 1.00 15.24
CA ASP A 54 -13.28 0.66 16.60
C ASP A 54 -13.60 1.82 17.58
N GLU A 55 -13.68 1.52 18.87
CA GLU A 55 -13.70 2.54 19.93
C GLU A 55 -12.28 3.08 20.18
N PRO A 56 -12.08 4.41 20.28
CA PRO A 56 -10.75 4.97 20.57
C PRO A 56 -10.18 4.47 21.91
N ALA A 57 -9.08 3.72 21.84
CA ALA A 57 -8.38 3.22 23.01
C ALA A 57 -6.86 3.15 22.80
N LEU A 58 -6.10 3.46 23.86
CA LEU A 58 -4.64 3.40 23.82
C LEU A 58 -4.11 1.98 23.57
N SER A 59 -4.74 0.97 24.18
CA SER A 59 -4.41 -0.45 23.99
C SER A 59 -4.63 -0.90 22.54
N LEU A 60 -5.68 -0.40 21.89
CA LEU A 60 -5.96 -0.64 20.49
C LEU A 60 -4.87 -0.04 19.60
N MET A 61 -4.54 1.24 19.77
CA MET A 61 -3.48 1.90 18.99
C MET A 61 -2.15 1.15 19.14
N ARG A 62 -1.79 0.76 20.37
CA ARG A 62 -0.63 -0.08 20.65
C ARG A 62 -0.66 -1.38 19.84
N SER A 63 -1.79 -2.09 19.86
CA SER A 63 -1.95 -3.34 19.14
C SER A 63 -1.80 -3.15 17.63
N ARG A 64 -2.41 -2.10 17.05
CA ARG A 64 -2.33 -1.78 15.61
C ARG A 64 -0.88 -1.50 15.19
N ILE A 65 -0.15 -0.68 15.94
CA ILE A 65 1.27 -0.38 15.70
C ILE A 65 2.11 -1.66 15.77
N HIS A 66 1.87 -2.52 16.76
CA HIS A 66 2.59 -3.77 16.91
C HIS A 66 2.35 -4.72 15.74
N SER A 67 1.09 -4.94 15.37
CA SER A 67 0.72 -5.79 14.23
C SER A 67 1.33 -5.29 12.93
N TYR A 68 1.28 -3.97 12.68
CA TYR A 68 1.87 -3.41 11.47
C TYR A 68 3.41 -3.51 11.46
N SER A 69 4.05 -3.29 12.61
CA SER A 69 5.51 -3.48 12.75
C SER A 69 5.92 -4.95 12.53
N ALA A 70 5.12 -5.89 13.03
CA ALA A 70 5.34 -7.31 12.82
C ALA A 70 5.22 -7.67 11.33
N TRP A 71 4.20 -7.14 10.64
CA TRP A 71 4.03 -7.29 9.21
C TRP A 71 5.22 -6.71 8.42
N HIS A 72 5.70 -5.50 8.76
CA HIS A 72 6.91 -4.91 8.17
C HIS A 72 8.14 -5.81 8.31
N ARG A 73 8.36 -6.39 9.48
CA ARG A 73 9.49 -7.32 9.69
C ARG A 73 9.38 -8.58 8.85
N GLN A 74 8.17 -9.08 8.63
CA GLN A 74 7.96 -10.25 7.80
C GLN A 74 8.21 -9.91 6.33
N ILE A 75 7.61 -8.84 5.81
CA ILE A 75 7.76 -8.48 4.40
C ILE A 75 9.18 -8.01 4.06
N ALA A 76 9.92 -7.45 5.03
CA ALA A 76 11.33 -7.06 4.86
C ALA A 76 12.25 -8.21 4.43
N ARG A 77 11.86 -9.47 4.70
CA ARG A 77 12.62 -10.66 4.28
C ARG A 77 12.69 -10.79 2.77
N TYR A 78 11.67 -10.32 2.07
CA TYR A 78 11.58 -10.37 0.61
C TYR A 78 12.14 -9.12 -0.06
N ALA A 79 12.79 -8.23 0.69
CA ALA A 79 13.31 -6.99 0.12
C ALA A 79 14.48 -7.18 -0.86
N VAL A 80 15.11 -8.35 -0.82
CA VAL A 80 16.17 -8.75 -1.76
C VAL A 80 15.62 -9.47 -2.99
N SER A 81 14.31 -9.75 -3.01
CA SER A 81 13.68 -10.44 -4.14
C SER A 81 13.69 -9.54 -5.39
N PRO A 82 14.09 -10.09 -6.56
CA PRO A 82 13.96 -9.37 -7.82
C PRO A 82 12.50 -9.19 -8.26
N GLY A 83 11.54 -9.94 -7.70
CA GLY A 83 10.11 -9.83 -8.01
C GLY A 83 9.33 -8.91 -7.09
N VAL A 84 9.92 -8.42 -5.98
CA VAL A 84 9.21 -7.59 -4.99
C VAL A 84 9.61 -6.13 -5.09
N ARG A 85 8.64 -5.21 -5.10
CA ARG A 85 8.87 -3.77 -5.12
C ARG A 85 8.08 -3.06 -4.04
N PHE A 86 8.79 -2.41 -3.13
CA PHE A 86 8.17 -1.49 -2.18
C PHE A 86 7.84 -0.16 -2.86
N LEU A 87 6.71 0.43 -2.47
CA LEU A 87 6.22 1.72 -2.95
C LEU A 87 5.76 2.57 -1.77
N SER A 88 5.91 3.88 -1.87
CA SER A 88 5.16 4.78 -0.97
C SER A 88 3.69 4.73 -1.38
N PHE A 89 2.80 4.43 -0.44
CA PHE A 89 1.37 4.45 -0.64
C PHE A 89 0.91 5.85 -1.07
N ASP A 90 1.40 6.90 -0.41
CA ASP A 90 1.00 8.27 -0.71
C ASP A 90 1.39 8.63 -2.16
N TYR A 91 2.63 8.32 -2.56
CA TYR A 91 3.08 8.54 -3.94
C TYR A 91 2.28 7.72 -4.96
N PHE A 92 1.99 6.46 -4.65
CA PHE A 92 1.16 5.61 -5.52
C PHE A 92 -0.25 6.17 -5.68
N THR A 93 -0.83 6.75 -4.63
CA THR A 93 -2.16 7.35 -4.70
C THR A 93 -2.20 8.68 -5.43
N THR A 94 -1.14 9.49 -5.37
CA THR A 94 -1.08 10.79 -6.05
C THR A 94 -0.65 10.67 -7.51
N GLU A 95 0.30 9.76 -7.81
CA GLU A 95 0.90 9.61 -9.14
C GLU A 95 1.01 8.13 -9.56
N PRO A 96 -0.13 7.41 -9.69
CA PRO A 96 -0.12 5.97 -9.93
C PRO A 96 0.64 5.57 -11.20
N SER A 97 0.47 6.33 -12.29
CA SER A 97 1.13 6.05 -13.57
C SER A 97 2.66 6.14 -13.46
N GLN A 98 3.19 7.11 -12.70
CA GLN A 98 4.64 7.26 -12.51
C GLN A 98 5.19 6.23 -11.53
N ALA A 99 4.46 5.98 -10.44
CA ALA A 99 4.79 4.96 -9.46
C ALA A 99 4.88 3.56 -10.09
N LEU A 100 4.03 3.27 -11.08
CA LEU A 100 4.04 2.01 -11.80
C LEU A 100 5.07 1.95 -12.93
N SER A 101 5.18 3.01 -13.75
CA SER A 101 6.08 3.02 -14.90
C SER A 101 7.55 2.84 -14.48
N THR A 102 7.97 3.50 -13.41
CA THR A 102 9.34 3.37 -12.85
C THR A 102 9.66 1.95 -12.40
N LYS A 103 8.66 1.18 -11.97
CA LYS A 103 8.84 -0.18 -11.43
C LYS A 103 8.75 -1.25 -12.49
N PHE A 104 7.81 -1.12 -13.41
CA PHE A 104 7.69 -2.03 -14.55
C PHE A 104 8.92 -1.95 -15.45
N SER A 105 9.41 -0.73 -15.72
CA SER A 105 10.64 -0.52 -16.50
C SER A 105 11.86 -1.16 -15.83
N ALA A 106 12.00 -1.04 -14.50
CA ALA A 106 13.08 -1.67 -13.74
C ALA A 106 12.97 -3.21 -13.67
N ALA A 107 11.79 -3.78 -13.93
CA ALA A 107 11.56 -5.22 -14.01
C ALA A 107 11.70 -5.76 -15.45
N GLY A 108 12.07 -4.91 -16.42
CA GLY A 108 12.07 -5.30 -17.84
C GLY A 108 10.67 -5.56 -18.41
N ILE A 109 9.62 -5.18 -17.67
CA ILE A 109 8.23 -5.31 -18.08
C ILE A 109 7.89 -4.07 -18.92
N GLN A 110 7.84 -4.26 -20.24
CA GLN A 110 7.32 -3.25 -21.14
C GLN A 110 5.80 -3.11 -20.89
N PRO A 111 5.28 -1.91 -20.59
CA PRO A 111 3.85 -1.68 -20.57
C PRO A 111 3.28 -2.13 -21.91
N ARG A 112 2.33 -3.07 -21.92
CA ARG A 112 1.56 -3.34 -23.13
C ARG A 112 0.71 -2.09 -23.37
N HIS A 113 1.05 -1.35 -24.42
CA HIS A 113 0.31 -0.15 -24.85
C HIS A 113 -1.10 -0.48 -25.38
N ASP A 114 -1.48 -1.75 -25.36
CA ASP A 114 -2.76 -2.24 -25.82
C ASP A 114 -3.84 -1.94 -24.77
N HIS A 115 -4.47 -0.78 -24.93
CA HIS A 115 -5.84 -0.48 -24.51
C HIS A 115 -6.25 -0.91 -23.10
N ILE A 116 -5.83 -0.14 -22.10
CA ILE A 116 -6.75 0.21 -21.02
C ILE A 116 -6.76 1.73 -20.94
N ALA A 117 -7.72 2.35 -21.61
CA ALA A 117 -8.08 3.73 -21.32
C ALA A 117 -8.33 3.81 -19.80
N GLY A 118 -7.73 4.79 -19.12
CA GLY A 118 -7.67 4.89 -17.64
C GLY A 118 -9.01 4.93 -16.89
N GLN A 119 -10.13 4.67 -17.57
CA GLN A 119 -11.47 4.50 -17.03
C GLN A 119 -11.79 3.05 -16.63
N ASP A 120 -11.10 2.02 -17.14
CA ASP A 120 -11.48 0.61 -16.93
C ASP A 120 -10.91 -0.03 -15.65
N VAL A 121 -9.80 0.48 -15.11
CA VAL A 121 -9.18 -0.07 -13.89
C VAL A 121 -10.07 0.20 -12.65
N ALA A 122 -10.68 1.38 -12.59
CA ALA A 122 -11.59 1.75 -11.51
C ALA A 122 -12.92 0.96 -11.57
N ALA A 123 -13.41 0.64 -12.77
CA ALA A 123 -14.60 -0.18 -12.96
C ALA A 123 -14.35 -1.64 -12.54
N ARG A 124 -13.20 -2.21 -12.92
CA ARG A 124 -12.86 -3.61 -12.61
C ARG A 124 -12.54 -3.89 -11.15
N LEU A 125 -12.05 -2.90 -10.39
CA LEU A 125 -11.73 -3.07 -8.96
C LEU A 125 -12.97 -3.12 -8.06
N GLY A 126 -14.15 -2.72 -8.55
CA GLY A 126 -15.41 -2.74 -7.80
C GLY A 126 -16.32 -3.95 -8.05
N ASP A 127 -16.11 -4.69 -9.15
CA ASP A 127 -17.10 -5.65 -9.64
C ASP A 127 -16.96 -7.08 -9.06
N ASP A 128 -15.78 -7.48 -8.54
CA ASP A 128 -15.60 -8.84 -8.01
C ASP A 128 -16.36 -9.09 -6.70
N ASP A 129 -16.45 -8.09 -5.81
CA ASP A 129 -17.19 -8.24 -4.55
C ASP A 129 -18.72 -8.29 -4.81
N ALA A 130 -19.20 -7.58 -5.86
CA ALA A 130 -20.60 -7.61 -6.29
C ALA A 130 -20.98 -8.91 -7.04
N ALA A 131 -20.07 -9.46 -7.86
CA ALA A 131 -20.29 -10.68 -8.62
C ALA A 131 -20.44 -11.95 -7.74
N HIS A 132 -19.92 -11.91 -6.51
CA HIS A 132 -19.94 -13.06 -5.59
C HIS A 132 -21.10 -13.04 -4.59
N GLY A 133 -22.02 -12.09 -4.66
CA GLY A 133 -23.19 -12.04 -3.76
C GLY A 133 -22.82 -11.95 -2.28
N VAL A 134 -21.60 -11.49 -1.98
CA VAL A 134 -21.16 -11.24 -0.62
C VAL A 134 -21.81 -9.92 -0.23
N GLU A 135 -22.84 -9.97 0.63
CA GLU A 135 -23.29 -8.73 1.26
C GLU A 135 -22.08 -8.03 1.85
N PRO A 136 -21.84 -6.74 1.54
CA PRO A 136 -20.75 -5.99 2.13
C PRO A 136 -20.98 -5.97 3.64
N ARG A 137 -20.32 -6.88 4.37
CA ARG A 137 -20.39 -7.01 5.83
C ARG A 137 -19.85 -5.76 6.55
N HIS A 138 -19.27 -4.85 5.78
CA HIS A 138 -18.85 -3.54 6.24
C HIS A 138 -19.82 -2.53 5.64
N THR A 139 -20.78 -2.08 6.45
CA THR A 139 -21.54 -0.88 6.14
C THR A 139 -20.54 0.27 6.05
N HIS A 140 -20.11 0.57 4.83
CA HIS A 140 -19.21 1.67 4.43
C HIS A 140 -19.83 3.05 4.65
N VAL A 141 -20.61 3.23 5.71
CA VAL A 141 -21.25 4.50 5.99
C VAL A 141 -20.16 5.45 6.48
N PRO A 142 -19.89 6.56 5.75
CA PRO A 142 -19.10 7.65 6.31
C PRO A 142 -19.82 8.10 7.57
N SER A 143 -19.28 7.78 8.75
CA SER A 143 -19.79 8.32 9.98
C SER A 143 -19.67 9.84 9.90
N ASP A 144 -20.75 10.58 10.19
CA ASP A 144 -20.71 12.04 10.33
C ASP A 144 -19.66 12.46 11.41
N HIS A 145 -19.25 11.51 12.26
CA HIS A 145 -18.23 11.66 13.28
C HIS A 145 -16.83 11.21 12.84
N ARG A 146 -16.59 10.83 11.57
CA ARG A 146 -15.29 10.30 11.11
C ARG A 146 -14.14 11.29 11.35
N ALA A 147 -14.39 12.59 11.21
CA ALA A 147 -13.41 13.63 11.53
C ALA A 147 -13.12 13.70 13.04
N SER A 148 -14.15 13.58 13.89
CA SER A 148 -14.01 13.56 15.34
C SER A 148 -13.24 12.32 15.80
N LEU A 149 -13.64 11.13 15.34
CA LEU A 149 -12.96 9.87 15.66
C LEU A 149 -11.49 9.89 15.21
N ARG A 150 -11.21 10.49 14.04
CA ARG A 150 -9.84 10.68 13.57
C ARG A 150 -9.03 11.52 14.57
N ALA A 151 -9.58 12.64 15.04
CA ALA A 151 -8.91 13.49 16.02
C ALA A 151 -8.65 12.75 17.34
N ASP A 152 -9.60 11.94 17.80
CA ASP A 152 -9.43 11.11 19.01
C ASP A 152 -8.27 10.11 18.85
N TYR A 153 -8.17 9.44 17.69
CA TYR A 153 -7.04 8.55 17.40
C TYR A 153 -5.70 9.28 17.30
N GLU A 154 -5.69 10.47 16.69
CA GLU A 154 -4.48 11.31 16.61
C GLU A 154 -4.00 11.70 18.01
N ALA A 155 -4.91 12.13 18.89
CA ALA A 155 -4.60 12.44 20.29
C ALA A 155 -4.05 11.23 21.06
N LEU A 156 -4.61 10.03 20.84
CA LEU A 156 -4.09 8.80 21.45
C LEU A 156 -2.68 8.44 20.95
N LEU A 157 -2.38 8.68 19.68
CA LEU A 157 -1.05 8.42 19.11
C LEU A 157 0.01 9.42 19.58
N ASP A 158 -0.40 10.56 20.12
CA ASP A 158 0.48 11.53 20.76
C ASP A 158 0.74 11.21 22.25
N ASP A 159 0.12 10.17 22.80
CA ASP A 159 0.40 9.70 24.17
C ASP A 159 1.87 9.25 24.29
N PRO A 160 2.65 9.78 25.26
CA PRO A 160 4.05 9.42 25.47
C PRO A 160 4.31 7.91 25.63
N LYS A 161 3.31 7.14 26.10
CA LYS A 161 3.40 5.68 26.24
C LYS A 161 3.50 4.94 24.91
N LEU A 162 3.16 5.59 23.78
CA LEU A 162 3.31 5.02 22.44
C LEU A 162 4.55 5.53 21.70
N ALA A 163 5.20 6.58 22.19
CA ALA A 163 6.29 7.27 21.48
C ALA A 163 7.40 6.31 21.01
N SER A 164 7.89 5.44 21.90
CA SER A 164 8.94 4.46 21.56
C SER A 164 8.48 3.44 20.50
N GLN A 165 7.22 3.00 20.58
CA GLN A 165 6.67 2.01 19.64
C GLN A 165 6.44 2.63 18.27
N LEU A 166 5.92 3.87 18.22
CA LEU A 166 5.76 4.63 16.98
C LEU A 166 7.09 4.95 16.32
N SER A 167 8.09 5.39 17.09
CA SER A 167 9.44 5.64 16.57
C SER A 167 10.06 4.37 15.98
N SER A 168 9.89 3.23 16.64
CA SER A 168 10.37 1.94 16.14
C SER A 168 9.65 1.51 14.85
N ALA A 169 8.33 1.70 14.78
CA ALA A 169 7.53 1.41 13.59
C ALA A 169 7.93 2.33 12.42
N GLN A 170 8.16 3.62 12.71
CA GLN A 170 8.60 4.62 11.74
C GLN A 170 9.97 4.26 11.15
N ALA A 171 10.92 3.85 12.00
CA ALA A 171 12.24 3.44 11.55
C ALA A 171 12.17 2.20 10.61
N LEU A 172 11.27 1.25 10.89
CA LEU A 172 11.05 0.10 10.00
C LEU A 172 10.44 0.51 8.66
N PHE A 173 9.42 1.37 8.69
CA PHE A 173 8.79 1.94 7.50
C PHE A 173 9.81 2.65 6.60
N GLU A 174 10.61 3.56 7.17
CA GLU A 174 11.65 4.29 6.43
C GLU A 174 12.74 3.36 5.90
N ALA A 175 13.15 2.35 6.67
CA ALA A 175 14.14 1.37 6.22
C ALA A 175 13.63 0.57 5.02
N LEU A 176 12.35 0.23 4.97
CA LEU A 176 11.73 -0.42 3.82
C LEU A 176 11.59 0.53 2.64
N LEU A 177 11.18 1.78 2.86
CA LEU A 177 11.10 2.79 1.80
C LEU A 177 12.46 3.12 1.19
N ARG A 178 13.55 3.12 1.96
CA ARG A 178 14.90 3.29 1.39
C ARG A 178 15.30 2.15 0.46
N ARG A 179 14.70 0.97 0.63
CA ARG A 179 14.86 -0.17 -0.29
C ARG A 179 13.93 -0.07 -1.50
N ALA A 180 12.92 0.80 -1.45
CA ALA A 180 12.18 1.18 -2.64
C ALA A 180 13.07 2.04 -3.54
N PRO A 181 13.15 1.76 -4.86
CA PRO A 181 13.76 2.69 -5.80
C PRO A 181 13.07 4.05 -5.65
N GLN A 182 13.84 5.11 -5.40
CA GLN A 182 13.30 6.46 -5.26
C GLN A 182 12.85 6.96 -6.64
N PRO A 183 11.77 7.76 -6.72
CA PRO A 183 11.49 8.49 -7.94
C PRO A 183 12.74 9.33 -8.30
N PRO A 184 13.04 9.51 -9.59
CA PRO A 184 14.09 10.43 -9.98
C PRO A 184 13.82 11.79 -9.34
N ALA A 185 14.84 12.41 -8.74
CA ALA A 185 14.70 13.75 -8.19
C ALA A 185 14.08 14.64 -9.28
N PRO A 186 13.08 15.50 -8.97
CA PRO A 186 12.50 16.39 -9.95
C PRO A 186 13.66 17.18 -10.56
N ASN A 187 13.83 17.07 -11.89
CA ASN A 187 14.93 17.71 -12.59
C ASN A 187 14.92 19.21 -12.25
N SER A 188 15.90 19.67 -11.48
CA SER A 188 16.11 21.09 -11.14
C SER A 188 16.49 21.95 -12.37
N HIS A 189 16.26 21.46 -13.58
CA HIS A 189 16.63 22.07 -14.85
C HIS A 189 15.49 22.91 -15.48
N GLN A 190 14.71 23.62 -14.65
CA GLN A 190 13.87 24.73 -15.10
C GLN A 190 14.13 25.97 -14.25
N ALA A 191 15.37 26.43 -14.24
CA ALA A 191 15.71 27.76 -13.73
C ALA A 191 16.97 28.28 -14.42
N ASP A 192 17.04 28.26 -15.76
CA ASP A 192 18.06 28.99 -16.52
C ASP A 192 17.64 29.14 -17.99
N VAL A 193 16.46 29.69 -18.25
CA VAL A 193 16.11 30.21 -19.58
C VAL A 193 15.30 31.50 -19.39
N HIS A 194 15.91 32.57 -18.88
CA HIS A 194 15.44 33.95 -19.10
C HIS A 194 16.50 34.97 -18.63
N GLN A 195 17.67 35.01 -19.28
CA GLN A 195 18.46 36.24 -19.39
C GLN A 195 19.23 36.23 -20.71
N ASN A 196 18.62 36.77 -21.75
CA ASN A 196 19.26 37.55 -22.81
C ASN A 196 18.20 37.91 -23.86
N SER A 197 17.55 39.05 -23.65
CA SER A 197 16.91 39.85 -24.68
C SER A 197 17.14 41.31 -24.33
#